data_AF-A0AAV3S556-F1
#
_entry.id   AF-A0AAV3S556-F1
#
_cell.length_a   1.000
_cell.length_b   1.000
_cell.length_c   1.000
_cell.angle_alpha   90.00
_cell.angle_beta   90.00
_cell.angle_gamma   90.00
#
_symmetry.space_group_name_H-M   'P 1'
#
loop_
_entity.id
_entity.type
_entity.pdbx_description
1 polymer ?
#
loop_
_entity_poly.entity_id
_entity_poly.type
_entity_poly.pdbx_seq_one_letter_code
_entity_poly.pdbx_strand_id
1 'polypeptide(L)' 'MGTRQMRVSEDLYARVQSENREGETLAETLDRLVGGYGLTDFADDVAELDIDASVEEATDGSVGATPPTHE' A
#
# COMPACT_ATOMS: atom_id res chain seq x y z
N MET A 1 -18.92 -9.53 11.45
CA MET A 1 -18.00 -9.12 10.37
C MET A 1 -18.36 -9.92 9.13
N GLY A 2 -18.83 -9.28 8.05
CA GLY A 2 -19.15 -9.99 6.82
C GLY A 2 -17.87 -10.36 6.08
N THR A 3 -17.72 -11.60 5.63
CA THR A 3 -16.57 -12.00 4.81
C THR A 3 -16.86 -11.73 3.34
N ARG A 4 -15.86 -11.27 2.61
CA ARG A 4 -15.88 -11.12 1.14
C ARG A 4 -14.74 -11.92 0.55
N GLN A 5 -14.97 -12.50 -0.62
CA GLN A 5 -13.95 -13.25 -1.36
C GLN A 5 -13.33 -12.35 -2.42
N MET A 6 -12.01 -12.38 -2.53
CA MET A 6 -11.22 -11.66 -3.53
C MET A 6 -10.24 -12.64 -4.17
N ARG A 7 -10.02 -12.50 -5.48
CA ARG A 7 -8.93 -13.21 -6.17
C ARG A 7 -7.69 -12.33 -6.19
N VAL A 8 -6.55 -12.94 -5.90
CA VAL A 8 -5.24 -12.29 -5.88
C VAL A 8 -4.26 -13.14 -6.68
N SER A 9 -3.12 -12.58 -7.07
CA SER A 9 -2.02 -13.36 -7.64
C SER A 9 -1.44 -14.31 -6.58
N GLU A 10 -0.82 -15.39 -7.06
CA GLU A 10 -0.16 -16.37 -6.19
C GLU A 10 0.99 -15.72 -5.40
N ASP A 11 1.74 -14.81 -6.03
CA ASP A 11 2.82 -14.08 -5.36
C ASP A 11 2.30 -13.16 -4.25
N LEU A 12 1.19 -12.46 -4.49
CA LEU A 12 0.60 -11.58 -3.47
C LEU A 12 0.09 -12.42 -2.30
N TYR A 13 -0.57 -13.55 -2.59
CA TYR A 13 -1.00 -14.47 -1.56
C TYR A 13 0.17 -15.01 -0.74
N ALA A 14 1.25 -15.45 -1.38
CA ALA A 14 2.45 -15.96 -0.71
C ALA A 14 3.12 -14.90 0.17
N ARG A 15 3.20 -13.65 -0.31
CA ARG A 15 3.74 -12.53 0.47
C ARG A 15 2.90 -12.22 1.70
N VAL A 16 1.57 -12.19 1.58
CA VAL A 16 0.72 -11.95 2.76
C VAL A 16 0.81 -13.15 3.71
N GLN A 17 0.91 -14.37 3.18
CA GLN A 17 1.03 -15.58 3.99
C GLN A 17 2.35 -15.67 4.76
N SER A 18 3.47 -15.15 4.23
CA SER A 18 4.74 -15.10 4.96
C SER A 18 4.69 -14.17 6.18
N GLU A 19 3.78 -13.19 6.16
CA GLU A 19 3.57 -12.25 7.26
C GLU A 19 2.62 -12.78 8.35
N ASN A 20 2.03 -13.97 8.18
CA ASN A 20 1.15 -14.58 9.19
C ASN A 20 1.94 -14.90 10.47
N ARG A 21 1.42 -14.49 11.62
CA ARG A 21 1.90 -14.98 12.92
C ARG A 21 1.19 -16.26 13.30
N GLU A 22 1.77 -17.01 14.24
CA GLU A 22 1.19 -18.25 14.72
C GLU A 22 -0.23 -18.03 15.26
N GLY A 23 -1.21 -18.71 14.65
CA GLY A 23 -2.61 -18.64 15.03
C GLY A 23 -3.42 -17.51 14.37
N GLU A 24 -2.82 -16.62 13.58
CA GLU A 24 -3.56 -15.60 12.82
C GLU A 24 -4.20 -16.21 11.56
N THR A 25 -5.43 -15.78 11.27
CA THR A 25 -6.05 -15.96 9.96
C THR A 25 -5.53 -14.93 8.96
N LEU A 26 -5.67 -15.22 7.66
CA LEU A 26 -5.31 -14.27 6.60
C LEU A 26 -6.02 -12.90 6.77
N ALA A 27 -7.27 -12.92 7.21
CA ALA A 27 -8.04 -11.70 7.42
C ALA A 27 -7.48 -10.86 8.57
N GLU A 28 -7.04 -11.48 9.66
CA GLU A 28 -6.42 -10.80 10.80
C GLU A 28 -5.04 -10.24 10.43
N THR A 29 -4.26 -10.99 9.66
CA THR A 29 -2.98 -10.51 9.12
C THR A 29 -3.18 -9.30 8.21
N LEU A 30 -4.18 -9.33 7.32
CA LEU A 30 -4.52 -8.18 6.49
C LEU A 30 -4.96 -6.99 7.34
N ASP A 31 -5.87 -7.18 8.29
CA ASP A 31 -6.34 -6.11 9.18
C ASP A 31 -5.17 -5.48 9.97
N ARG A 32 -4.18 -6.26 10.39
CA ARG A 32 -2.96 -5.74 11.01
C ARG A 32 -2.05 -5.00 10.03
N LEU A 33 -1.85 -5.53 8.83
CA LEU A 33 -0.95 -4.95 7.84
C LEU A 33 -1.52 -3.63 7.27
N VAL A 34 -2.82 -3.56 7.05
CA VAL A 34 -3.46 -2.39 6.39
C VAL A 34 -4.34 -1.56 7.32
N GLY A 35 -4.83 -2.10 8.43
CA GLY A 35 -5.79 -1.40 9.31
C GLY A 35 -5.18 -0.25 10.09
N GLY A 36 -3.85 -0.26 10.28
CA GLY A 36 -3.10 0.86 10.83
C GLY A 36 -2.43 1.75 9.78
N TYR A 37 -2.40 1.34 8.51
CA TYR A 37 -1.67 2.04 7.45
C TYR A 37 -2.50 3.22 6.94
N GLY A 38 -2.16 4.42 7.38
CA GLY A 38 -2.82 5.66 7.02
C GLY A 38 -2.14 6.41 5.88
N LEU A 39 -2.77 7.50 5.45
CA LEU A 39 -2.20 8.45 4.49
C LEU A 39 -0.89 9.09 4.99
N THR A 40 -0.72 9.24 6.31
CA THR A 40 0.51 9.77 6.90
C THR A 40 1.65 8.76 6.83
N ASP A 41 1.39 7.49 7.17
CA ASP A 41 2.38 6.41 7.02
C ASP A 41 2.80 6.25 5.56
N PHE A 42 1.83 6.32 4.64
CA PHE A 42 2.10 6.36 3.21
C PHE A 42 2.98 7.55 2.79
N ALA A 43 2.69 8.75 3.29
CA ALA A 43 3.48 9.94 2.96
C ALA A 43 4.92 9.86 3.49
N ASP A 44 5.14 9.20 4.63
CA ASP A 44 6.47 8.97 5.20
C ASP A 44 7.27 7.98 4.34
N ASP A 45 6.67 6.82 4.01
CA ASP A 45 7.28 5.83 3.10
C ASP A 45 7.60 6.42 1.72
N VAL A 46 6.69 7.25 1.18
CA VAL A 46 6.84 7.96 -0.10
C VAL A 46 7.94 9.01 -0.03
N ALA A 47 8.15 9.66 1.12
CA ALA A 47 9.23 10.63 1.29
C ALA A 47 10.62 9.97 1.33
N GLU A 48 10.70 8.71 1.78
CA GLU A 48 11.93 7.90 1.73
C GLU A 48 12.18 7.28 0.33
N LEU A 49 11.14 7.20 -0.50
CA LEU A 49 11.23 6.72 -1.88
C LEU A 49 11.43 7.88 -2.85
N ASP A 50 12.25 7.70 -3.89
CA ASP A 50 12.37 8.69 -4.97
C ASP A 50 11.17 8.58 -5.93
N ILE A 51 10.03 9.08 -5.45
CA ILE A 51 8.71 8.90 -6.07
C ILE A 51 8.54 9.80 -7.29
N ASP A 52 9.20 10.96 -7.33
CA ASP A 52 9.19 11.86 -8.50
C ASP A 52 9.64 11.13 -9.77
N ALA A 53 10.71 10.34 -9.70
CA ALA A 53 11.17 9.52 -10.83
C ALA A 53 10.17 8.42 -11.22
N SER A 54 9.48 7.84 -10.25
CA SER A 54 8.57 6.69 -10.46
C SER A 54 7.19 7.12 -11.00
N VAL A 55 6.71 8.30 -10.61
CA VAL A 55 5.42 8.84 -11.05
C VAL A 55 5.50 9.33 -12.49
N GLU A 56 6.56 10.04 -12.88
CA GLU A 56 6.73 10.46 -14.27
C GLU A 56 6.80 9.25 -15.23
N GLU A 57 7.55 8.21 -14.87
CA GLU A 57 7.64 6.97 -15.64
C GLU A 57 6.29 6.25 -15.76
N ALA A 58 5.59 6.06 -14.63
CA ALA A 58 4.33 5.31 -14.61
C ALA A 58 3.16 6.07 -15.28
N THR A 59 3.24 7.40 -15.33
CA THR A 59 2.15 8.25 -15.80
C THR A 59 2.42 8.89 -17.15
N ASP A 60 3.59 8.61 -17.76
CA ASP A 60 4.05 9.25 -19.00
C ASP A 60 3.94 10.80 -18.93
N GLY A 61 4.24 11.35 -17.75
CA GLY A 61 4.14 12.79 -17.48
C GLY A 61 2.73 13.40 -17.50
N SER A 62 1.66 12.59 -17.48
CA SER A 62 0.27 13.08 -17.59
C SER A 62 -0.28 13.74 -16.31
N VAL A 63 0.31 13.49 -15.15
CA VAL A 63 -0.04 14.11 -13.87
C VAL A 63 1.09 15.01 -13.41
N GLY A 64 0.95 16.31 -13.64
CA GLY A 64 1.84 17.31 -13.05
C GLY A 64 1.50 17.53 -11.58
N ALA A 65 2.44 17.27 -10.67
CA ALA A 65 2.31 17.67 -9.27
C ALA A 65 2.21 19.21 -9.21
N THR A 66 1.01 19.75 -8.97
CA THR A 66 0.89 21.16 -8.62
C THR A 66 1.39 21.30 -7.18
N PRO A 67 2.49 22.05 -6.92
CA PRO A 67 3.01 22.18 -5.57
C PRO A 67 1.98 22.86 -4.66
N PRO A 68 1.82 22.42 -3.40
CA PRO A 68 0.93 23.08 -2.46
C PRO A 68 1.41 24.52 -2.24
N THR A 69 0.59 25.48 -2.65
CA THR A 69 0.84 26.90 -2.39
C THR A 69 0.57 27.15 -0.91
N HIS A 70 1.61 27.45 -0.12
CA HIS A 70 1.43 28.02 1.21
C HIS A 70 1.17 29.53 1.03
N GLU A 71 -0.06 29.97 1.33
CA GLU A 71 -0.40 31.37 1.58
C GLU A 71 -0.18 31.74 3.05
#